data_AF-A0A7W5SCK9-F1
#
_entry.id   AF-A0A7W5SCK9-F1
#
_cell.length_a   1.000
_cell.length_b   1.000
_cell.length_c   1.000
_cell.angle_alpha   90.00
_cell.angle_beta   90.00
_cell.angle_gamma   90.00
#
_symmetry.space_group_name_H-M   'P 1'
#
loop_
_entity.id
_entity.type
_entity.pdbx_description
1 polymer ?
#
loop_
_entity_poly.entity_id
_entity_poly.type
_entity_poly.pdbx_seq_one_letter_code
_entity_poly.pdbx_strand_id
1 'polypeptide(L)'
;MTMAEGASREQQWDFYARQTDVAKKRAMNRLTLINQIEALVEAGMTKSAAVTALSGLGDASAASIWSWLSAVAGINRHDRLAYLVPRFKGGGCPAAIETRLLDRLAADYLRPERPSWAACVRRVRVFAESQGIALPHARTLWRRLCKLYDGPTIALHLGEQVPAWLVRRLPANDR
;
A
#
# COMPACT_ATOMS: atom_id res chain seq x y z
N MET A 1 7.51 -35.93 -11.38
CA MET A 1 6.44 -34.92 -11.53
C MET A 1 6.51 -33.98 -10.34
N THR A 2 6.94 -32.74 -10.57
CA THR A 2 7.19 -31.74 -9.53
C THR A 2 5.85 -31.25 -8.98
N MET A 3 5.46 -31.74 -7.81
CA MET A 3 4.41 -31.12 -7.00
C MET A 3 4.96 -29.76 -6.59
N ALA A 4 4.52 -28.69 -7.26
CA ALA A 4 4.71 -27.35 -6.72
C ALA A 4 4.04 -27.38 -5.34
N GLU A 5 4.84 -27.29 -4.29
CA GLU A 5 4.40 -27.30 -2.90
C GLU A 5 3.61 -26.01 -2.66
N GLY A 6 2.35 -26.02 -3.10
CA GLY A 6 1.40 -24.97 -2.88
C GLY A 6 1.25 -24.81 -1.38
N ALA A 7 1.45 -23.59 -0.88
CA ALA A 7 1.30 -23.28 0.53
C ALA A 7 0.02 -23.92 1.09
N SER A 8 0.15 -24.55 2.26
CA SER A 8 -0.89 -25.39 2.83
C SER A 8 -2.18 -24.58 3.03
N ARG A 9 -3.33 -25.27 3.02
CA ARG A 9 -4.65 -24.66 3.28
C ARG A 9 -4.60 -23.73 4.50
N GLU A 10 -4.01 -24.21 5.59
CA GLU A 10 -3.84 -23.47 6.84
C GLU A 10 -3.02 -22.19 6.64
N GLN A 11 -1.90 -22.26 5.93
CA GLN A 11 -1.05 -21.09 5.64
C GLN A 11 -1.79 -20.01 4.84
N GLN A 12 -2.68 -20.38 3.92
CA GLN A 12 -3.50 -19.40 3.20
C GLN A 12 -4.55 -18.74 4.09
N TRP A 13 -5.20 -19.53 4.95
CA TRP A 13 -6.16 -18.99 5.91
C TRP A 13 -5.51 -18.08 6.95
N ASP A 14 -4.33 -18.44 7.44
CA ASP A 14 -3.50 -17.59 8.29
C ASP A 14 -3.11 -16.29 7.59
N PHE A 15 -2.71 -16.38 6.32
CA PHE A 15 -2.40 -15.21 5.52
C PHE A 15 -3.61 -14.30 5.36
N TYR A 16 -4.78 -14.86 5.05
CA TYR A 16 -6.06 -14.15 4.96
C TYR A 16 -6.42 -13.46 6.29
N ALA A 17 -6.29 -14.17 7.42
CA ALA A 17 -6.65 -13.67 8.73
C ALA A 17 -5.87 -12.39 9.09
N ARG A 18 -4.59 -12.33 8.75
CA ARG A 18 -3.67 -11.19 8.99
C ARG A 18 -3.89 -10.00 8.07
N GLN A 19 -4.74 -10.11 7.05
CA GLN A 19 -4.97 -9.02 6.11
C GLN A 19 -5.88 -7.92 6.66
N THR A 20 -5.73 -6.73 6.07
CA THR A 20 -6.62 -5.59 6.30
C THR A 20 -8.02 -5.86 5.75
N ASP A 21 -9.03 -5.18 6.30
CA ASP A 21 -10.42 -5.29 5.84
C ASP A 21 -10.58 -4.92 4.37
N VAL A 22 -9.77 -3.97 3.88
CA VAL A 22 -9.73 -3.59 2.46
C VAL A 22 -9.29 -4.76 1.58
N ALA A 23 -8.25 -5.50 2.00
CA ALA A 23 -7.77 -6.66 1.27
C ALA A 23 -8.79 -7.83 1.32
N LYS A 24 -9.41 -8.06 2.49
CA LYS A 24 -10.48 -9.06 2.66
C LYS A 24 -11.71 -8.74 1.80
N LYS A 25 -12.13 -7.47 1.74
CA LYS A 25 -13.23 -7.01 0.87
C LYS A 25 -12.92 -7.23 -0.61
N ARG A 26 -11.69 -6.93 -1.04
CA ARG A 26 -11.25 -7.21 -2.42
C ARG A 26 -11.27 -8.70 -2.74
N ALA A 27 -10.85 -9.56 -1.81
CA ALA A 27 -10.93 -11.01 -1.99
C ALA A 27 -12.38 -11.48 -2.14
N MET A 28 -13.30 -10.94 -1.33
CA MET A 28 -14.73 -11.24 -1.41
C MET A 28 -15.35 -10.82 -2.74
N ASN A 29 -15.00 -9.62 -3.24
CA ASN A 29 -15.48 -9.16 -4.55
C ASN A 29 -15.00 -10.10 -5.68
N ARG A 30 -13.75 -10.55 -5.63
CA ARG A 30 -13.22 -11.52 -6.61
C ARG A 30 -13.96 -12.85 -6.54
N LEU A 31 -14.25 -13.34 -5.33
CA LEU A 31 -15.01 -14.58 -5.15
C LEU A 31 -16.43 -14.45 -5.69
N THR A 32 -17.08 -13.32 -5.46
CA THR A 32 -18.42 -13.00 -5.99
C THR A 32 -18.43 -13.07 -7.51
N LEU A 33 -17.44 -12.45 -8.15
CA LEU A 33 -17.31 -12.45 -9.60
C LEU A 33 -17.05 -13.86 -10.16
N ILE A 34 -16.24 -14.67 -9.48
CA ILE A 34 -16.04 -16.08 -9.85
C ILE A 34 -17.34 -16.88 -9.74
N ASN A 35 -18.11 -16.70 -8.66
CA ASN A 35 -19.39 -17.37 -8.48
C ASN A 35 -20.40 -16.98 -9.58
N GLN A 36 -20.41 -15.71 -9.99
CA GLN A 36 -21.22 -15.25 -11.13
C GLN A 36 -20.81 -15.93 -12.44
N ILE A 37 -19.51 -16.09 -12.70
CA ILE A 37 -19.02 -16.82 -13.88
C ILE A 37 -19.49 -18.27 -13.84
N GLU A 38 -19.36 -18.94 -12.69
CA GLU A 38 -19.81 -20.33 -12.54
C GLU A 38 -21.33 -20.45 -12.78
N ALA A 39 -22.13 -19.53 -12.24
CA ALA A 39 -23.58 -19.51 -12.47
C ALA A 39 -23.94 -19.30 -13.94
N LEU A 40 -23.22 -18.41 -14.66
CA LEU A 40 -23.42 -18.22 -16.10
C LEU A 40 -23.06 -19.45 -16.92
N VAL A 41 -22.00 -20.17 -16.51
CA VAL A 41 -21.60 -21.44 -17.14
C VAL A 41 -22.64 -22.53 -16.87
N GLU A 42 -23.16 -22.62 -15.65
CA GLU A 42 -24.25 -23.54 -15.29
C GLU A 42 -25.53 -23.22 -16.08
N ALA A 43 -25.77 -21.94 -16.41
CA ALA A 43 -26.86 -21.50 -17.29
C ALA A 43 -26.62 -21.77 -18.79
N GLY A 44 -25.50 -22.43 -19.16
CA GLY A 44 -25.21 -22.85 -20.52
C GLY A 44 -24.29 -21.92 -21.32
N MET A 45 -23.76 -20.84 -20.72
CA MET A 45 -22.76 -20.02 -21.38
C MET A 45 -21.40 -20.71 -21.41
N THR A 46 -20.59 -20.43 -22.43
CA THR A 46 -19.17 -20.80 -22.38
C THR A 46 -18.44 -19.94 -21.36
N LYS A 47 -17.41 -20.51 -20.70
CA LYS A 47 -16.58 -19.78 -19.73
C LYS A 47 -15.99 -18.50 -20.31
N SER A 48 -15.55 -18.55 -21.58
CA SER A 48 -15.02 -17.38 -22.29
C SER A 48 -16.10 -16.31 -22.50
N ALA A 49 -17.32 -16.69 -22.87
CA ALA A 49 -18.43 -15.73 -23.03
C ALA A 49 -18.82 -15.10 -21.69
N ALA A 50 -18.87 -15.88 -20.60
CA ALA A 50 -19.16 -15.37 -19.26
C ALA A 50 -18.10 -14.37 -18.77
N VAL A 51 -16.81 -14.67 -18.99
CA VAL A 51 -15.70 -13.74 -18.67
C VAL A 51 -15.82 -12.45 -19.48
N THR A 52 -16.07 -12.54 -20.78
CA THR A 52 -16.25 -11.36 -21.64
C THR A 52 -17.41 -10.50 -21.18
N ALA A 53 -18.57 -11.11 -20.90
CA ALA A 53 -19.77 -10.42 -20.43
C ALA A 53 -19.51 -9.63 -19.14
N LEU A 54 -18.90 -10.26 -18.13
CA LEU A 54 -18.63 -9.60 -16.85
C LEU A 54 -17.49 -8.58 -16.94
N SER A 55 -16.50 -8.81 -17.79
CA SER A 55 -15.43 -7.82 -18.01
C SER A 55 -15.95 -6.53 -18.67
N GLY A 56 -16.98 -6.64 -19.51
CA GLY A 56 -17.64 -5.49 -20.14
C GLY A 56 -18.40 -4.59 -19.16
N LEU A 57 -18.72 -5.08 -17.96
CA LEU A 57 -19.39 -4.30 -16.90
C LEU A 57 -18.43 -3.40 -16.11
N GLY A 58 -17.11 -3.55 -16.32
CA GLY A 58 -16.09 -2.63 -15.78
C GLY A 58 -15.50 -3.01 -14.42
N ASP A 59 -15.95 -4.09 -13.78
CA ASP A 59 -15.47 -4.48 -12.43
C ASP A 59 -14.06 -5.09 -12.43
N ALA A 60 -13.66 -5.75 -13.52
CA ALA A 60 -12.33 -6.34 -13.69
C ALA A 60 -12.01 -6.60 -15.16
N SER A 61 -10.73 -6.53 -15.53
CA SER A 61 -10.30 -6.93 -16.87
C SER A 61 -10.38 -8.45 -17.05
N ALA A 62 -10.68 -8.92 -18.27
CA ALA A 62 -10.73 -10.34 -18.60
C ALA A 62 -9.44 -11.09 -18.18
N ALA A 63 -8.27 -10.48 -18.38
CA ALA A 63 -6.98 -11.04 -17.95
C ALA A 63 -6.90 -11.25 -16.43
N SER A 64 -7.42 -10.31 -15.63
CA SER A 64 -7.45 -10.45 -14.17
C SER A 64 -8.36 -11.58 -13.73
N ILE A 65 -9.53 -11.69 -14.37
CA ILE A 65 -10.51 -12.73 -14.10
C ILE A 65 -9.92 -14.12 -14.39
N TRP A 66 -9.27 -14.29 -15.54
CA TRP A 66 -8.58 -15.55 -15.89
C TRP A 66 -7.47 -15.88 -14.88
N SER A 67 -6.70 -14.89 -14.44
CA SER A 67 -5.68 -15.11 -13.40
C SER A 67 -6.30 -15.63 -12.09
N TRP A 68 -7.43 -15.08 -11.66
CA TRP A 68 -8.11 -15.52 -10.44
C TRP A 68 -8.73 -16.92 -10.60
N LEU A 69 -9.33 -17.21 -11.76
CA LEU A 69 -9.87 -18.54 -12.07
C LEU A 69 -8.77 -19.61 -12.03
N SER A 70 -7.59 -19.31 -12.56
CA SER A 70 -6.43 -20.20 -12.47
C SER A 70 -5.93 -20.34 -11.04
N ALA A 71 -5.95 -19.26 -10.24
CA ALA A 71 -5.52 -19.28 -8.84
C ALA A 71 -6.41 -20.14 -7.93
N VAL A 72 -7.67 -20.38 -8.30
CA VAL A 72 -8.62 -21.22 -7.55
C VAL A 72 -8.90 -22.58 -8.21
N ALA A 73 -8.23 -22.89 -9.32
CA ALA A 73 -8.40 -24.15 -10.02
C ALA A 73 -7.94 -25.32 -9.14
N GLY A 74 -8.81 -26.32 -8.93
CA GLY A 74 -8.52 -27.46 -8.07
C GLY A 74 -8.65 -27.19 -6.56
N ILE A 75 -9.02 -25.97 -6.14
CA ILE A 75 -9.23 -25.63 -4.73
C ILE A 75 -10.72 -25.79 -4.37
N ASN A 76 -10.96 -26.37 -3.19
CA ASN A 76 -12.30 -26.53 -2.63
C ASN A 76 -13.01 -25.16 -2.55
N ARG A 77 -14.28 -25.09 -2.96
CA ARG A 77 -15.11 -23.87 -2.96
C ARG A 77 -15.04 -23.10 -1.62
N HIS A 78 -14.99 -23.80 -0.49
CA HIS A 78 -14.92 -23.19 0.84
C HIS A 78 -13.59 -22.47 1.12
N ASP A 79 -12.49 -22.92 0.51
CA ASP A 79 -11.15 -22.38 0.77
C ASP A 79 -10.74 -21.28 -0.21
N ARG A 80 -11.44 -21.12 -1.33
CA ARG A 80 -11.07 -20.19 -2.41
C ARG A 80 -10.89 -18.74 -1.95
N LEU A 81 -11.64 -18.31 -0.94
CA LEU A 81 -11.55 -16.95 -0.42
C LEU A 81 -10.11 -16.59 0.03
N ALA A 82 -9.43 -17.54 0.68
CA ALA A 82 -8.07 -17.34 1.17
C ALA A 82 -7.04 -17.19 0.03
N TYR A 83 -7.27 -17.88 -1.09
CA TYR A 83 -6.41 -17.85 -2.28
C TYR A 83 -6.64 -16.60 -3.16
N LEU A 84 -7.78 -15.93 -3.01
CA LEU A 84 -8.14 -14.74 -3.79
C LEU A 84 -7.66 -13.43 -3.19
N VAL A 85 -6.97 -13.48 -2.05
CA VAL A 85 -6.44 -12.29 -1.39
C VAL A 85 -5.43 -11.57 -2.29
N PRO A 86 -5.58 -10.25 -2.51
CA PRO A 86 -4.57 -9.48 -3.23
C PRO A 86 -3.25 -9.49 -2.48
N ARG A 87 -2.23 -10.07 -3.11
CA ARG A 87 -0.84 -9.94 -2.67
C ARG A 87 -0.30 -8.61 -3.15
N PHE A 88 -0.59 -7.54 -2.41
CA PHE A 88 0.08 -6.26 -2.66
C PHE A 88 1.57 -6.46 -2.41
N LYS A 89 2.41 -6.20 -3.42
CA LYS A 89 3.87 -6.01 -3.23
C LYS A 89 4.15 -4.68 -2.50
N GLY A 90 3.38 -4.37 -1.46
CA GLY A 90 3.36 -3.08 -0.79
C GLY A 90 3.78 -3.26 0.66
N GLY A 91 4.98 -2.80 0.99
CA GLY A 91 5.54 -2.88 2.32
C GLY A 91 6.99 -3.37 2.33
N GLY A 92 7.81 -2.97 1.34
CA GLY A 92 9.25 -3.11 1.50
C GLY A 92 9.63 -2.57 2.88
N CYS A 93 10.45 -3.33 3.61
CA CYS A 93 10.93 -2.94 4.92
C CYS A 93 11.38 -1.48 4.80
N PRO A 94 10.78 -0.55 5.56
CA PRO A 94 11.16 0.83 5.41
C PRO A 94 12.65 0.94 5.67
N ALA A 95 13.40 1.52 4.73
CA ALA A 95 14.81 1.78 4.94
C ALA A 95 14.99 2.40 6.33
N ALA A 96 15.89 1.82 7.13
CA ALA A 96 16.21 2.38 8.44
C ALA A 96 16.77 3.78 8.21
N ILE A 97 16.02 4.79 8.63
CA ILE A 97 16.48 6.17 8.62
C ILE A 97 17.00 6.44 10.02
N GLU A 98 18.23 6.90 10.11
CA GLU A 98 18.77 7.34 11.40
C GLU A 98 17.94 8.49 11.96
N THR A 99 17.55 8.38 13.24
CA THR A 99 16.77 9.41 13.95
C THR A 99 17.45 10.77 13.88
N ARG A 100 18.78 10.81 13.95
CA ARG A 100 19.59 12.04 13.85
C ARG A 100 19.34 12.84 12.57
N LEU A 101 19.09 12.16 11.45
CA LEU A 101 18.76 12.84 10.18
C LEU A 101 17.36 13.48 10.24
N LEU A 102 16.41 12.81 10.88
CA LEU A 102 15.05 13.33 11.06
C LEU A 102 15.02 14.49 12.06
N ASP A 103 15.84 14.44 13.11
CA ASP A 103 15.97 15.54 14.07
C ASP A 103 16.61 16.77 13.42
N ARG A 104 17.65 16.58 12.61
CA ARG A 104 18.26 17.67 11.83
C ARG A 104 17.27 18.28 10.85
N LEU A 105 16.48 17.43 10.17
CA LEU A 105 15.44 17.87 9.24
C LEU A 105 14.33 18.64 9.96
N ALA A 106 13.90 18.18 11.14
CA ALA A 106 12.93 18.87 11.99
C ALA A 106 13.48 20.25 12.43
N ALA A 107 14.71 20.29 12.93
CA ALA A 107 15.33 21.51 13.42
C ALA A 107 15.52 22.57 12.32
N ASP A 108 15.73 22.17 11.05
CA ASP A 108 15.81 23.10 9.92
C ASP A 108 14.42 23.57 9.47
N TYR A 109 13.45 22.65 9.40
CA TYR A 109 12.09 22.95 8.94
C TYR A 109 11.28 23.80 9.93
N LEU A 110 11.53 23.65 11.24
CA LEU A 110 10.83 24.37 12.29
C LEU A 110 11.47 25.72 12.66
N ARG A 111 12.42 26.21 11.85
CA ARG A 111 13.00 27.54 12.04
C ARG A 111 11.97 28.64 11.80
N PRO A 112 12.08 29.78 12.52
CA PRO A 112 11.20 30.93 12.31
C PRO A 112 11.27 31.50 10.88
N GLU A 113 12.38 31.29 10.18
CA GLU A 113 12.59 31.65 8.77
C GLU A 113 11.66 30.90 7.79
N ARG A 114 11.03 29.80 8.22
CA ARG A 114 10.09 28.96 7.44
C ARG A 114 10.66 28.54 6.08
N PRO A 115 11.82 27.85 6.05
CA PRO A 115 12.37 27.35 4.80
C PRO A 115 11.43 26.34 4.12
N SER A 116 11.50 26.25 2.78
CA SER A 116 10.71 25.26 2.04
C SER A 116 11.16 23.83 2.36
N TRP A 117 10.25 22.88 2.22
CA TRP A 117 10.56 21.47 2.44
C TRP A 117 11.66 20.96 1.51
N ALA A 118 11.61 21.30 0.21
CA ALA A 118 12.68 21.01 -0.74
C ALA A 118 14.05 21.57 -0.30
N ALA A 119 14.10 22.80 0.24
CA ALA A 119 15.35 23.38 0.72
C ALA A 119 15.93 22.60 1.91
N CYS A 120 15.08 22.20 2.87
CA CYS A 120 15.48 21.40 4.02
C CYS A 120 15.98 20.01 3.60
N VAL A 121 15.25 19.34 2.69
CA VAL A 121 15.65 18.02 2.16
C VAL A 121 16.95 18.11 1.39
N ARG A 122 17.19 19.18 0.62
CA ARG A 122 18.46 19.39 -0.09
C ARG A 122 19.63 19.55 0.89
N ARG A 123 19.47 20.32 1.97
CA ARG A 123 20.49 20.49 3.01
C ARG A 123 20.79 19.18 3.76
N VAL A 124 19.75 18.42 4.11
CA VAL A 124 19.89 17.11 4.77
C VAL A 124 20.51 16.07 3.84
N ARG A 125 20.25 16.14 2.53
CA ARG A 125 20.89 15.28 1.54
C ARG A 125 22.40 15.48 1.50
N VAL A 126 22.88 16.73 1.44
CA VAL A 126 24.32 17.03 1.47
C VAL A 126 24.97 16.47 2.74
N PHE A 127 24.29 16.61 3.89
CA PHE A 127 24.77 16.05 5.15
C PHE A 127 24.78 14.51 5.12
N ALA A 128 23.72 13.86 4.63
CA ALA A 128 23.64 12.40 4.52
C ALA A 128 24.73 11.83 3.60
N GLU A 129 25.00 12.49 2.46
CA GLU A 129 26.07 12.14 1.54
C GLU A 129 27.45 12.22 2.21
N SER A 130 27.70 13.24 3.03
CA SER A 130 28.95 13.37 3.80
C SER A 130 29.16 12.26 4.84
N GLN A 131 28.07 11.61 5.27
CA GLN A 131 28.09 10.52 6.25
C GLN A 131 27.94 9.13 5.59
N GLY A 132 27.84 9.06 4.25
CA GLY A 132 27.60 7.82 3.52
C GLY A 132 26.21 7.21 3.73
N ILE A 133 25.23 7.98 4.21
CA ILE A 133 23.89 7.48 4.52
C ILE A 133 22.97 7.66 3.31
N ALA A 134 22.32 6.57 2.88
CA ALA A 134 21.34 6.61 1.81
C ALA A 134 20.04 7.29 2.26
N LEU A 135 19.73 8.46 1.69
CA LEU A 135 18.53 9.22 2.03
C LEU A 135 17.32 8.78 1.18
N PRO A 136 16.17 8.44 1.78
CA PRO A 136 14.97 8.07 1.03
C PRO A 136 14.31 9.29 0.39
N HIS A 137 13.33 9.03 -0.49
CA HIS A 137 12.56 10.08 -1.16
C HIS A 137 11.93 11.08 -0.17
N ALA A 138 11.85 12.37 -0.57
CA ALA A 138 11.35 13.48 0.25
C ALA A 138 9.99 13.19 0.90
N ARG A 139 9.07 12.53 0.16
CA ARG A 139 7.76 12.11 0.67
C ARG A 139 7.84 11.05 1.78
N THR A 140 8.84 10.19 1.74
CA THR A 140 9.08 9.19 2.81
C THR A 140 9.62 9.86 4.05
N LEU A 141 10.54 10.82 3.92
CA LEU A 141 11.02 11.64 5.03
C LEU A 141 9.86 12.41 5.69
N TRP A 142 8.97 13.02 4.90
CA TRP A 142 7.81 13.74 5.42
C TRP A 142 6.91 12.84 6.27
N ARG A 143 6.50 11.69 5.74
CA ARG A 143 5.67 10.72 6.48
C ARG A 143 6.34 10.24 7.77
N ARG A 144 7.68 10.11 7.77
CA ARG A 144 8.47 9.68 8.92
C ARG A 144 8.55 10.78 9.97
N LEU A 145 8.77 12.02 9.55
CA LEU A 145 8.77 13.20 10.40
C LEU A 145 7.42 13.35 11.11
N CYS A 146 6.30 13.31 10.37
CA CYS A 146 4.95 13.38 10.96
C CYS A 146 4.62 12.21 11.89
N LYS A 147 5.32 11.07 11.78
CA LYS A 147 5.11 9.93 12.68
C LYS A 147 5.91 10.07 13.98
N LEU A 148 7.09 10.65 13.92
CA LEU A 148 7.95 10.88 15.08
C LEU A 148 7.51 12.09 15.89
N TYR A 149 7.16 13.17 15.19
CA TYR A 149 6.69 14.40 15.77
C TYR A 149 5.19 14.48 15.47
N ASP A 150 4.36 14.21 16.49
CA ASP A 150 2.92 14.40 16.37
C ASP A 150 2.62 15.87 16.04
N GLY A 151 1.52 16.13 15.33
CA GLY A 151 1.12 17.49 14.93
C GLY A 151 1.21 18.52 16.07
N PRO A 152 0.74 18.20 17.29
CA PRO A 152 0.86 19.07 18.47
C PRO A 152 2.31 19.30 18.93
N THR A 153 3.19 18.29 18.86
CA THR A 153 4.60 18.42 19.24
C THR A 153 5.34 19.40 18.33
N ILE A 154 5.00 19.37 17.04
CA ILE A 154 5.54 20.32 16.07
C ILE A 154 5.05 21.75 16.36
N ALA A 155 3.81 21.90 16.82
CA ALA A 155 3.22 23.20 17.17
C ALA A 155 3.77 23.78 18.47
N LEU A 156 3.97 22.95 19.50
CA LEU A 156 4.58 23.37 20.77
C LEU A 156 5.99 23.95 20.57
N HIS A 157 6.78 23.41 19.64
CA HIS A 157 8.10 23.96 19.30
C HIS A 157 8.03 25.35 18.64
N LEU A 158 6.90 25.73 18.05
CA LEU A 158 6.70 27.00 17.34
C LEU A 158 5.95 28.05 18.18
N GLY A 159 5.56 27.74 19.42
CA GLY A 159 4.93 28.71 20.34
C GLY A 159 3.47 29.08 20.03
N GLU A 160 2.80 28.41 19.07
CA GLU A 160 1.39 28.66 18.71
C GLU A 160 0.67 27.35 18.31
N GLN A 161 -0.67 27.39 18.21
CA GLN A 161 -1.49 26.31 17.65
C GLN A 161 -0.93 25.85 16.30
N VAL A 162 -0.97 24.53 16.03
CA VAL A 162 -0.43 23.90 14.80
C VAL A 162 -0.85 24.74 13.59
N PRO A 163 0.07 25.46 12.94
CA PRO A 163 -0.32 26.35 11.85
C PRO A 163 -1.02 25.55 10.76
N ALA A 164 -2.12 26.09 10.20
CA ALA A 164 -2.93 25.38 9.21
C ALA A 164 -2.13 24.90 7.97
N TRP A 165 -0.97 25.49 7.69
CA TRP A 165 -0.05 25.08 6.62
C TRP A 165 0.69 23.77 6.91
N LEU A 166 0.88 23.42 8.18
CA LEU A 166 1.50 22.18 8.63
C LEU A 166 0.51 20.99 8.64
N VAL A 167 -0.79 21.29 8.80
CA VAL A 167 -1.89 20.32 8.75
C VAL A 167 -2.18 19.86 7.31
N ARG A 168 -1.73 20.59 6.28
CA ARG A 168 -1.94 20.23 4.88
C ARG A 168 -0.93 19.17 4.41
N ARG A 169 -1.47 18.08 3.84
CA ARG A 169 -0.73 17.00 3.18
C ARG A 169 0.29 17.57 2.18
N LEU A 170 1.58 17.47 2.53
CA LEU A 170 2.72 18.14 1.86
C LEU A 170 2.52 19.66 1.75
N PRO A 171 3.42 20.50 2.28
CA PRO A 171 3.30 21.94 2.10
C PRO A 171 3.23 22.25 0.60
N ALA A 172 2.26 23.09 0.20
CA ALA A 172 1.91 23.39 -1.18
C ALA A 172 3.03 24.02 -2.03
N ASN A 173 4.20 24.25 -1.44
CA ASN A 173 5.37 24.87 -2.07
C ASN A 173 6.19 23.95 -2.99
N ASP A 174 5.82 22.68 -3.16
CA ASP A 174 6.49 21.75 -4.07
C ASP A 174 5.50 21.11 -5.08
N ARG A 175 4.87 21.94 -5.92
CA ARG A 175 4.31 21.49 -7.21
C ARG A 175 5.24 21.92 -8.34
#